data_AF-A0A9Q4C5M3-F1
#
_entry.id   AF-A0A9Q4C5M3-F1
#
_cell.length_a   1.000
_cell.length_b   1.000
_cell.length_c   1.000
_cell.angle_alpha   90.00
_cell.angle_beta   90.00
_cell.angle_gamma   90.00
#
_symmetry.space_group_name_H-M   'P 1'
#
loop_
_entity.id
_entity.type
_entity.pdbx_description
1 polymer ?
#
loop_
_entity_poly.entity_id
_entity_poly.type
_entity_poly.pdbx_seq_one_letter_code
_entity_poly.pdbx_strand_id
1 'polypeptide(L)'
;MENVTTRMNEDEINMVERLADEMGVSRSDAIRIAVRGGAKDELVRIALQRYQEGEIGMRDAAELVGTTVSEMMAEANDRGVLSNYDETDLESDVESLV
;
A
#
# COMPACT_ATOMS: atom_id res chain seq x y z
N MET A 1 18.18 6.99 12.79
CA MET A 1 17.85 5.62 12.34
C MET A 1 17.95 4.72 13.55
N GLU A 2 17.03 3.77 13.66
CA GLU A 2 17.02 2.75 14.72
C GLU A 2 17.38 1.39 14.12
N ASN A 3 18.07 0.55 14.89
CA ASN A 3 18.44 -0.79 14.44
C ASN A 3 17.28 -1.76 14.69
N VAL A 4 16.88 -2.50 13.67
CA VAL A 4 15.87 -3.55 13.74
C VAL A 4 16.51 -4.89 13.39
N THR A 5 16.36 -5.89 14.25
CA THR A 5 16.89 -7.24 14.04
C THR A 5 15.75 -8.24 13.98
N THR A 6 15.73 -9.08 12.96
CA THR A 6 14.79 -10.19 12.82
C THR A 6 15.51 -11.44 12.33
N ARG A 7 14.90 -12.62 12.53
CA ARG A 7 15.40 -13.88 11.97
C ARG A 7 14.73 -14.13 10.62
N MET A 8 15.52 -14.55 9.65
CA MET A 8 15.07 -14.89 8.30
C MET A 8 15.60 -16.27 7.95
N ASN A 9 14.81 -17.04 7.20
CA ASN A 9 15.23 -18.32 6.66
C ASN A 9 16.17 -18.13 5.45
N GLU A 10 16.74 -19.23 4.97
CA GLU A 10 17.72 -19.19 3.87
C GLU A 10 17.12 -18.66 2.56
N ASP A 11 15.86 -19.01 2.25
CA ASP A 11 15.17 -18.55 1.04
C ASP A 11 14.93 -17.04 1.06
N GLU A 12 14.52 -16.49 2.22
CA GLU A 12 14.33 -15.05 2.43
C GLU A 12 15.65 -14.28 2.30
N ILE A 13 16.74 -14.82 2.87
CA ILE A 13 18.08 -14.24 2.73
C ILE A 13 18.50 -14.22 1.26
N ASN A 14 18.37 -15.35 0.56
CA ASN A 14 18.71 -15.47 -0.86
C ASN A 14 17.89 -14.51 -1.74
N MET A 15 16.62 -14.31 -1.42
CA MET A 15 15.76 -13.36 -2.14
C MET A 15 16.25 -11.92 -1.99
N VAL A 16 16.62 -11.51 -0.77
CA VAL A 16 17.17 -10.18 -0.50
C VAL A 16 18.52 -9.97 -1.18
N GLU A 17 19.39 -10.99 -1.16
CA GLU A 17 20.69 -10.92 -1.83
C GLU A 17 20.54 -10.72 -3.34
N ARG A 18 19.65 -11.49 -3.97
CA ARG A 18 19.31 -11.30 -5.39
C ARG A 18 18.77 -9.91 -5.68
N LEU A 19 17.88 -9.38 -4.83
CA LEU A 19 17.36 -8.02 -4.99
C LEU A 19 18.48 -6.97 -4.90
N ALA A 20 19.41 -7.14 -3.96
CA ALA A 20 20.55 -6.24 -3.81
C ALA A 20 21.46 -6.25 -5.05
N ASP A 21 21.72 -7.44 -5.60
CA ASP A 21 22.56 -7.62 -6.79
C ASP A 21 21.92 -6.99 -8.04
N GLU A 22 20.63 -7.26 -8.30
CA GLU A 22 19.90 -6.72 -9.45
C GLU A 22 19.80 -5.18 -9.41
N MET A 23 19.67 -4.61 -8.20
CA MET A 23 19.59 -3.17 -8.00
C MET A 23 20.96 -2.49 -7.88
N GLY A 24 22.05 -3.25 -7.72
CA GLY A 24 23.39 -2.73 -7.48
C GLY A 24 23.52 -1.94 -6.16
N VAL A 25 22.79 -2.34 -5.11
CA VAL A 25 22.74 -1.65 -3.82
C VAL A 25 23.22 -2.53 -2.67
N SER A 26 23.40 -1.94 -1.48
CA SER A 26 23.74 -2.74 -0.31
C SER A 26 22.57 -3.63 0.13
N ARG A 27 22.88 -4.75 0.81
CA ARG A 27 21.86 -5.62 1.41
C ARG A 27 20.88 -4.86 2.30
N SER A 28 21.38 -3.93 3.13
CA SER A 28 20.53 -3.13 4.02
C SER A 28 19.60 -2.19 3.25
N ASP A 29 20.04 -1.66 2.10
CA ASP A 29 19.19 -0.84 1.24
C ASP A 29 18.11 -1.67 0.55
N ALA A 30 18.48 -2.86 0.04
CA ALA A 30 17.53 -3.80 -0.55
C ALA A 30 16.44 -4.21 0.45
N ILE A 31 16.81 -4.56 1.69
CA ILE A 31 15.85 -4.86 2.76
C ILE A 31 14.92 -3.66 2.99
N ARG A 32 15.47 -2.45 3.09
CA ARG A 32 14.67 -1.25 3.37
C ARG A 32 13.68 -0.95 2.25
N ILE A 33 14.10 -1.12 0.99
CA ILE A 33 13.25 -0.94 -0.18
C ILE A 33 12.14 -1.98 -0.19
N ALA A 34 12.48 -3.26 0.01
CA ALA A 34 11.52 -4.36 0.06
C ALA A 34 10.48 -4.17 1.18
N VAL A 35 10.94 -3.83 2.40
CA VAL A 35 10.04 -3.57 3.54
C VAL A 35 9.14 -2.38 3.27
N ARG A 36 9.67 -1.27 2.73
CA ARG A 36 8.85 -0.09 2.44
C ARG A 36 7.79 -0.38 1.37
N GLY A 37 8.17 -1.04 0.29
CA GLY A 37 7.26 -1.42 -0.79
C GLY A 37 6.20 -2.39 -0.30
N GLY A 38 6.62 -3.51 0.28
CA GLY A 38 5.71 -4.55 0.77
C GLY A 38 4.76 -4.07 1.86
N ALA A 39 5.24 -3.24 2.81
CA ALA A 39 4.38 -2.67 3.84
C ALA A 39 3.34 -1.70 3.25
N LYS A 40 3.75 -0.83 2.30
CA LYS A 40 2.81 0.08 1.62
C LYS A 40 1.75 -0.72 0.86
N ASP A 41 2.17 -1.73 0.10
CA ASP A 41 1.25 -2.56 -0.69
C ASP A 41 0.24 -3.33 0.18
N GLU A 42 0.68 -3.83 1.33
CA GLU A 42 -0.20 -4.49 2.31
C GLU A 42 -1.17 -3.50 2.95
N LEU A 43 -0.72 -2.31 3.34
CA LEU A 43 -1.60 -1.28 3.87
C LEU A 43 -2.68 -0.88 2.84
N VAL A 44 -2.32 -0.74 1.57
CA VAL A 44 -3.30 -0.46 0.49
C VAL A 44 -4.31 -1.60 0.40
N ARG A 45 -3.88 -2.87 0.42
CA ARG A 45 -4.80 -4.02 0.41
C ARG A 45 -5.79 -3.98 1.57
N ILE A 46 -5.29 -3.77 2.79
CA ILE A 46 -6.12 -3.70 4.00
C ILE A 46 -7.09 -2.51 3.92
N ALA A 47 -6.62 -1.34 3.49
CA ALA A 47 -7.45 -0.14 3.37
C ALA A 47 -8.61 -0.35 2.38
N LEU A 48 -8.30 -0.91 1.21
CA LEU A 48 -9.29 -1.19 0.18
C LEU A 48 -10.29 -2.27 0.59
N GLN A 49 -9.84 -3.31 1.31
CA GLN A 49 -10.75 -4.31 1.85
C GLN A 49 -11.75 -3.69 2.81
N ARG A 50 -11.28 -2.90 3.79
CA ARG A 50 -12.16 -2.24 4.77
C ARG A 50 -13.09 -1.23 4.13
N TYR A 51 -12.61 -0.53 3.10
CA TYR A 51 -13.44 0.36 2.29
C TYR A 51 -14.57 -0.42 1.58
N GLN A 52 -14.26 -1.55 0.94
CA GLN A 52 -15.27 -2.41 0.30
C GLN A 52 -16.29 -3.00 1.28
N GLU A 53 -15.87 -3.28 2.52
CA GLU A 53 -16.74 -3.77 3.60
C GLU A 53 -17.58 -2.64 4.23
N GLY A 54 -17.36 -1.37 3.82
CA GLY A 54 -18.06 -0.19 4.34
C GLY A 54 -17.62 0.21 5.75
N GLU A 55 -16.49 -0.32 6.24
CA GLU A 55 -15.98 -0.03 7.58
C GLU A 55 -15.36 1.36 7.68
N ILE A 56 -14.78 1.85 6.58
CA ILE A 56 -14.08 3.14 6.49
C ILE A 56 -14.39 3.83 5.15
N GLY A 57 -14.33 5.17 5.12
CA GLY A 57 -14.46 5.93 3.87
C GLY A 57 -13.15 6.00 3.07
N MET A 58 -13.20 6.50 1.83
CA MET A 58 -12.01 6.65 0.97
C MET A 58 -10.95 7.58 1.59
N ARG A 59 -11.38 8.61 2.31
CA ARG A 59 -10.47 9.51 3.05
C ARG A 59 -9.71 8.78 4.16
N ASP A 60 -10.40 7.98 4.96
CA ASP A 60 -9.81 7.19 6.05
C ASP A 60 -8.86 6.11 5.50
N ALA A 61 -9.22 5.50 4.37
CA ALA A 61 -8.36 4.57 3.66
C ALA A 61 -7.05 5.23 3.19
N ALA A 62 -7.13 6.44 2.64
CA ALA A 62 -5.96 7.21 2.23
C ALA A 62 -5.06 7.59 3.43
N GLU A 63 -5.67 7.98 4.56
CA GLU A 63 -4.95 8.26 5.80
C GLU A 63 -4.23 7.02 6.34
N LEU A 64 -4.88 5.84 6.31
CA LEU A 64 -4.28 4.57 6.77
C LEU A 64 -3.01 4.20 5.98
N VAL A 65 -2.98 4.49 4.69
CA VAL A 65 -1.83 4.25 3.81
C VAL A 65 -0.80 5.38 3.88
N GLY A 66 -1.20 6.57 4.34
CA GLY A 66 -0.38 7.78 4.32
C GLY A 66 -0.25 8.39 2.92
N THR A 67 -1.33 8.36 2.15
CA THR A 67 -1.41 8.88 0.77
C THR A 67 -2.58 9.86 0.64
N THR A 68 -2.69 10.57 -0.47
CA THR A 68 -3.84 11.44 -0.75
C THR A 68 -5.05 10.65 -1.19
N VAL A 69 -6.27 11.21 -1.02
CA VAL A 69 -7.50 10.55 -1.49
C VAL A 69 -7.45 10.24 -2.98
N SER A 70 -6.88 11.14 -3.80
CA SER A 70 -6.72 10.92 -5.24
C SER A 70 -5.79 9.76 -5.59
N GLU A 71 -4.67 9.60 -4.87
CA GLU A 71 -3.78 8.45 -5.05
C GLU A 71 -4.46 7.15 -4.60
N MET A 72 -5.24 7.19 -3.53
CA MET A 72 -5.99 6.03 -3.05
C MET A 72 -7.07 5.58 -4.04
N MET A 73 -7.77 6.54 -4.67
CA MET A 73 -8.72 6.25 -5.74
C MET A 73 -8.04 5.62 -6.96
N ALA A 74 -6.84 6.09 -7.33
CA ALA A 74 -6.07 5.49 -8.41
C ALA A 74 -5.69 4.04 -8.09
N GLU A 75 -5.23 3.76 -6.86
CA GLU A 75 -4.96 2.39 -6.40
C GLU A 75 -6.21 1.50 -6.41
N ALA A 76 -7.37 2.03 -6.02
CA ALA A 76 -8.64 1.32 -6.08
C ALA A 76 -9.02 0.94 -7.52
N ASN A 77 -8.81 1.88 -8.46
CA ASN A 77 -9.08 1.68 -9.87
C ASN A 77 -8.14 0.65 -10.51
N ASP A 78 -6.83 0.78 -10.30
CA ASP A 78 -5.81 -0.09 -10.87
C ASP A 78 -5.94 -1.54 -10.39
N ARG A 79 -6.44 -1.74 -9.16
CA ARG A 79 -6.66 -3.05 -8.55
C ARG A 79 -8.05 -3.63 -8.83
N GLY A 80 -8.90 -2.94 -9.60
CA GLY A 80 -10.27 -3.38 -9.93
C GLY A 80 -11.22 -3.44 -8.73
N VAL A 81 -10.86 -2.77 -7.64
CA VAL A 81 -11.59 -2.75 -6.36
C VAL A 81 -12.83 -1.87 -6.44
N LEU A 82 -12.91 -0.96 -7.42
CA LEU A 82 -14.07 -0.11 -7.71
C LEU A 82 -15.30 -0.85 -8.28
N SER A 83 -15.34 -2.19 -8.25
CA SER A 83 -16.53 -2.92 -8.72
C SER A 83 -17.80 -2.60 -7.90
N ASN A 84 -17.67 -1.98 -6.72
CA ASN A 84 -18.77 -1.48 -5.89
C ASN A 84 -18.81 0.07 -5.81
N TYR A 85 -18.01 0.78 -6.62
CA TYR A 85 -18.02 2.24 -6.65
C TYR A 85 -18.95 2.68 -7.78
N ASP A 86 -20.17 3.09 -7.43
CA ASP A 86 -21.16 3.54 -8.40
C ASP A 86 -21.32 5.06 -8.43
N GLU A 87 -22.14 5.55 -9.36
CA GLU A 87 -22.33 6.99 -9.64
C GLU A 87 -22.74 7.77 -8.37
N THR A 88 -23.43 7.09 -7.46
CA THR A 88 -23.89 7.60 -6.16
C THR A 88 -22.74 7.91 -5.19
N ASP A 89 -21.68 7.09 -5.19
CA ASP A 89 -20.50 7.31 -4.34
C ASP A 89 -19.68 8.51 -4.83
N LEU A 90 -19.59 8.68 -6.16
CA LEU A 90 -18.91 9.81 -6.79
C LEU A 90 -19.61 11.15 -6.48
N GLU A 91 -20.95 11.18 -6.53
CA GLU A 91 -21.73 12.38 -6.21
C GLU A 91 -21.53 12.81 -4.75
N SER A 92 -21.47 11.85 -3.81
CA SER A 92 -21.26 12.14 -2.39
C SER A 92 -19.87 12.73 -2.10
N ASP A 93 -18.83 12.22 -2.77
CA ASP A 93 -17.47 12.74 -2.64
C ASP A 93 -17.32 14.16 -3.24
N VAL A 94 -18.04 14.45 -4.33
CA VAL A 94 -18.04 15.80 -4.95
C VAL A 94 -18.78 16.80 -4.09
N GLU A 95 -19.93 16.45 -3.52
CA GLU A 95 -20.67 17.32 -2.58
C GLU A 95 -19.85 17.65 -1.33
N SER A 96 -19.00 16.72 -0.89
CA SER A 96 -18.14 16.89 0.28
C SER A 96 -16.95 17.83 0.07
N LEU A 97 -16.76 18.36 -1.15
CA LEU A 97 -15.68 19.30 -1.53
C LEU A 97 -16.15 20.76 -1.67
N VAL A 98 -17.44 21.05 -1.42
CA VAL A 98 -18.06 22.38 -1.61
C VAL A 98 -18.35 23.07 -0.27
#